data_AF-A0A383CUG7-F1
#
_entry.id   AF-A0A383CUG7-F1
#
_cell.length_a   1.000
_cell.length_b   1.000
_cell.length_c   1.000
_cell.angle_alpha   90.00
_cell.angle_beta   90.00
_cell.angle_gamma   90.00
#
_symmetry.space_group_name_H-M   'P 1'
#
loop_
_entity.id
_entity.type
_entity.pdbx_description
1 polymer ?
#
loop_
_entity_poly.entity_id
_entity_poly.type
_entity_poly.pdbx_seq_one_letter_code
_entity_poly.pdbx_strand_id
1 'polypeptide(L)' 'MKFGFNVPVRGPGADQEGMYEIARRAELLNYDYIAVTDHIAVPRNIDSLYPYTEDGMFPGRAGEYLEPLCLMGYLA' A
#
# COMPACT_ATOMS: atom_id res chain seq x y z
N MET A 1 8.97 21.83 6.16
CA MET A 1 9.04 20.71 5.21
C MET A 1 8.00 19.70 5.66
N LYS A 2 7.20 19.14 4.74
CA LYS A 2 6.20 18.12 5.09
C LYS A 2 6.80 16.73 4.91
N PHE A 3 6.63 15.83 5.88
CA PHE A 3 7.10 14.46 5.86
C PHE A 3 5.94 13.47 6.00
N GLY A 4 5.96 12.43 5.19
CA GLY A 4 4.93 11.40 5.18
C GLY A 4 5.48 10.09 4.63
N PHE A 5 4.61 9.09 4.51
CA PHE A 5 4.98 7.76 4.03
C PHE A 5 3.85 7.12 3.23
N ASN A 6 4.18 6.10 2.42
CA ASN A 6 3.19 5.29 1.72
C ASN A 6 2.70 4.16 2.64
N VAL A 7 1.38 4.02 2.78
CA VAL A 7 0.77 2.94 3.58
C VAL A 7 0.78 1.61 2.81
N PRO A 8 1.02 0.46 3.47
CA PRO A 8 0.92 -0.85 2.83
C PRO A 8 -0.53 -1.22 2.53
N VAL A 9 -0.99 -0.97 1.31
CA VAL A 9 -2.36 -1.28 0.84
C VAL A 9 -2.63 -2.76 0.56
N ARG A 10 -1.67 -3.64 0.89
CA ARG A 10 -1.72 -5.10 0.71
C ARG A 10 -0.74 -5.82 1.64
N GLY A 11 -0.96 -7.11 1.85
CA GLY A 11 -0.11 -7.95 2.71
C GLY A 11 -0.46 -7.82 4.20
N PRO A 12 0.43 -8.25 5.11
CA PRO A 12 0.17 -8.18 6.54
C PRO A 12 -0.10 -6.75 7.02
N GLY A 13 -1.20 -6.54 7.75
CA GLY A 13 -1.62 -5.23 8.24
C GLY A 13 -2.38 -4.37 7.22
N ALA A 14 -2.63 -4.89 6.02
CA ALA A 14 -3.55 -4.27 5.05
C ALA A 14 -5.00 -4.69 5.32
N ASP A 15 -5.43 -4.48 6.56
CA ASP A 15 -6.77 -4.74 7.07
C ASP A 15 -7.19 -3.58 7.97
N GLN A 16 -8.41 -3.65 8.50
CA GLN A 16 -8.99 -2.56 9.29
C GLN A 16 -8.13 -2.24 10.55
N GLU A 17 -7.67 -3.26 11.28
CA GLU A 17 -6.90 -3.07 12.51
C GLU A 17 -5.51 -2.50 12.23
N GLY A 18 -4.83 -3.02 11.21
CA GLY A 18 -3.54 -2.53 10.78
C GLY A 18 -3.59 -1.07 10.31
N MET A 19 -4.59 -0.71 9.50
CA MET A 19 -4.76 0.66 9.00
C MET A 19 -5.04 1.65 10.13
N TYR A 20 -5.88 1.27 11.09
CA TYR A 20 -6.13 2.07 12.28
C TYR A 20 -4.85 2.32 13.09
N GLU A 21 -4.08 1.27 13.37
CA GLU A 21 -2.83 1.41 14.14
C GLU A 21 -1.76 2.21 13.41
N ILE A 22 -1.70 2.12 12.07
CA ILE A 22 -0.79 2.95 11.26
C ILE A 22 -1.20 4.42 11.33
N ALA A 23 -2.48 4.74 11.10
CA ALA A 23 -2.98 6.11 11.16
C ALA A 23 -2.72 6.74 12.53
N ARG A 24 -3.12 6.04 13.60
CA ARG A 24 -2.94 6.47 14.98
C ARG A 24 -1.47 6.72 15.33
N ARG A 25 -0.55 5.87 14.86
CA ARG A 25 0.89 6.07 15.08
C ARG A 25 1.45 7.20 14.24
N ALA A 26 0.97 7.41 13.02
CA ALA A 26 1.40 8.51 12.16
C ALA A 26 1.12 9.86 12.83
N GLU A 27 -0.08 10.02 13.39
CA GLU A 27 -0.47 11.22 14.13
C GLU A 27 0.38 11.41 15.39
N LEU A 28 0.55 10.35 16.21
CA LEU A 28 1.37 10.41 17.42
C LEU A 28 2.84 10.79 17.16
N LEU A 29 3.36 10.39 15.99
CA LEU A 29 4.74 10.67 15.57
C LEU A 29 4.85 11.99 14.78
N ASN A 30 3.75 12.73 14.60
CA ASN A 30 3.67 14.00 13.88
C ASN A 30 4.09 13.92 12.39
N TYR A 31 3.68 12.86 11.69
CA TYR A 31 3.75 12.87 10.22
C TYR A 31 2.70 13.81 9.63
N ASP A 32 3.05 14.50 8.56
CA ASP A 32 2.19 15.48 7.90
C ASP A 32 1.13 14.83 6.98
N TYR A 33 1.40 13.62 6.47
CA TYR A 33 0.49 12.91 5.58
C TYR A 33 0.76 11.40 5.51
N ILE A 34 -0.29 10.66 5.17
CA ILE A 34 -0.23 9.27 4.69
C ILE A 34 -0.56 9.30 3.20
N ALA A 35 0.30 8.68 2.38
CA ALA A 35 0.05 8.49 0.96
C ALA A 35 -0.52 7.09 0.71
N VAL A 36 -1.60 7.02 -0.05
CA VAL A 36 -2.23 5.78 -0.52
C VAL A 36 -1.84 5.56 -1.97
N THR A 37 -1.29 4.39 -2.29
CA THR A 37 -0.91 4.05 -3.67
C THR A 37 -2.13 3.58 -4.46
N ASP A 38 -2.20 3.99 -5.72
CA ASP A 38 -3.31 3.63 -6.60
C ASP A 38 -2.99 2.37 -7.40
N HIS A 39 -3.40 1.21 -6.87
CA HIS A 39 -3.53 -0.05 -7.59
C HIS A 39 -4.70 -0.80 -6.97
N ILE A 40 -5.61 -1.34 -7.77
CA ILE A 40 -6.71 -2.20 -7.27
C ILE A 40 -6.49 -3.69 -7.60
N ALA A 41 -5.69 -4.00 -8.63
CA ALA A 41 -5.41 -5.38 -9.04
C ALA A 41 -4.06 -5.51 -9.74
N VAL A 42 -3.50 -6.72 -9.69
CA VAL A 42 -2.31 -7.13 -10.44
C VAL A 42 -2.71 -8.31 -11.34
N PRO A 43 -2.30 -8.33 -12.63
CA PRO A 43 -2.58 -9.44 -13.53
C PRO A 43 -2.08 -10.78 -12.96
N ARG A 44 -2.86 -11.84 -13.14
CA ARG A 44 -2.45 -13.19 -12.72
C ARG A 44 -1.35 -13.79 -13.59
N ASN A 45 -1.32 -13.40 -14.86
CA ASN A 45 -0.33 -13.81 -15.84
C ASN A 45 0.37 -12.56 -16.37
N ILE A 46 1.69 -12.53 -16.30
CA ILE A 46 2.54 -11.42 -16.75
C ILE A 46 3.63 -12.02 -17.64
N ASP A 47 3.57 -11.77 -18.94
CA ASP A 47 4.54 -12.32 -19.91
C ASP A 47 5.82 -11.47 -20.04
N SER A 48 5.78 -10.22 -19.53
CA SER A 48 6.93 -9.32 -19.51
C SER A 48 7.84 -9.59 -18.32
N LEU A 49 9.16 -9.59 -18.55
CA LEU A 49 10.15 -9.64 -17.46
C LEU A 49 10.16 -8.33 -16.68
N TYR A 50 10.07 -8.43 -15.35
CA TYR A 50 10.18 -7.29 -14.47
C TYR A 50 11.64 -6.83 -14.39
N PRO A 51 11.92 -5.53 -14.58
CA PRO A 51 13.28 -5.03 -14.47
C PRO A 51 13.74 -5.13 -13.00
N TYR A 52 15.03 -5.42 -12.80
CA TYR A 52 15.68 -5.43 -11.48
C TYR A 52 15.31 -6.61 -10.56
N THR A 53 14.71 -7.68 -11.07
CA THR A 53 14.61 -8.99 -10.38
C THR A 53 15.39 -10.05 -11.15
N GLU A 54 16.12 -10.93 -10.43
CA GLU A 54 17.00 -11.94 -11.06
C GLU A 54 16.25 -12.95 -11.94
N ASP A 55 15.03 -13.31 -11.52
CA ASP A 55 14.14 -14.23 -12.22
C ASP A 55 13.13 -13.52 -13.14
N GLY A 56 13.19 -12.18 -13.22
CA GLY A 56 12.23 -11.37 -13.97
C GLY A 56 10.81 -11.40 -13.41
N MET A 57 10.59 -11.93 -12.20
CA MET A 57 9.27 -11.96 -11.57
C MET A 57 8.91 -10.59 -11.01
N PHE A 58 7.65 -10.16 -11.19
CA PHE A 58 7.13 -8.98 -10.52
C PHE A 58 7.16 -9.19 -8.99
N PRO A 59 7.86 -8.34 -8.21
CA PRO A 59 8.01 -8.54 -6.77
C PRO A 59 6.68 -8.36 -6.01
N GLY A 60 5.71 -7.67 -6.61
CA GLY A 60 4.34 -7.65 -6.09
C GLY A 60 3.69 -9.01 -6.35
N ARG A 61 3.57 -9.86 -5.31
CA ARG A 61 2.78 -11.10 -5.40
C ARG A 61 1.40 -10.83 -6.03
N ALA A 62 0.89 -11.72 -6.89
CA ALA A 62 -0.49 -11.60 -7.38
C ALA A 62 -1.48 -11.51 -6.20
N GLY A 63 -2.53 -10.70 -6.33
CA GLY A 63 -3.51 -10.51 -5.27
C GLY A 63 -4.27 -9.19 -5.35
N GLU A 64 -5.08 -8.96 -4.33
CA GLU A 64 -5.96 -7.79 -4.19
C GLU A 64 -5.27 -6.68 -3.41
N TYR A 65 -5.72 -5.46 -3.67
CA TYR A 65 -5.31 -4.24 -2.99
C TYR A 65 -6.55 -3.62 -2.35
N LEU A 66 -6.38 -2.92 -1.23
CA LEU A 66 -7.46 -2.07 -0.71
C LEU A 66 -7.79 -0.98 -1.73
N GLU A 67 -9.08 -0.76 -1.98
CA GLU A 67 -9.54 0.27 -2.90
C GLU A 67 -9.13 1.66 -2.35
N PRO A 68 -8.39 2.49 -3.12
CA PRO A 68 -7.78 3.71 -2.61
C PRO A 68 -8.75 4.74 -2.02
N LEU A 69 -9.92 4.96 -2.64
CA LEU A 69 -10.86 5.98 -2.18
C LEU A 69 -11.53 5.58 -0.86
N CYS A 70 -11.97 4.33 -0.76
CA CYS A 70 -12.49 3.75 0.48
C CYS A 70 -11.44 3.78 1.60
N LEU A 71 -10.18 3.44 1.29
CA LEU A 71 -9.11 3.48 2.27
C LEU A 71 -8.82 4.91 2.75
N MET A 72 -8.75 5.89 1.85
CA MET A 72 -8.58 7.29 2.24
C MET A 72 -9.75 7.78 3.11
N GLY A 73 -10.99 7.38 2.78
CA GLY A 73 -12.16 7.68 3.60
C GLY A 73 -12.13 7.02 4.99
N TYR A 74 -11.50 5.85 5.11
CA TYR A 74 -11.32 5.17 6.39
C TYR A 74 -10.20 5.80 7.26
N LEU A 75 -9.16 6.33 6.63
CA LEU A 75 -8.00 6.94 7.30
C LEU A 75 -8.21 8.40 7.74
N ALA A 76 -9.28 9.05 7.27
CA ALA A 76 -9.61 10.45 7.54
C ALA A 76 -10.46 10.63 8.80
#